data_AF-A0A969FDV0-F1
#
_entry.id   AF-A0A969FDV0-F1
#
_cell.length_a   1.000
_cell.length_b   1.000
_cell.length_c   1.000
_cell.angle_alpha   90.00
_cell.angle_beta   90.00
_cell.angle_gamma   90.00
#
_symmetry.space_group_name_H-M   'P 1'
#
loop_
_entity.id
_entity.type
_entity.pdbx_description
1 polymer ?
#
loop_
_entity_poly.entity_id
_entity_poly.type
_entity_poly.pdbx_seq_one_letter_code
_entity_poly.pdbx_strand_id
1 'polypeptide(L)'
;MRIVIVRTMPNFSMDVYADGIAAGLRAVRPDWEVIELAPLPLDRTSRSLFLRAKKFYERFWNFPRTIRQQKADIFHIIDHSEAHIVYGLKKVRKPVVVTCHDLINFFYRDNLRGSVKVPFVSNGMWM
;
A
#
# COMPACT_ATOMS: atom_id res chain seq x y z
N MET A 1 3.13 16.71 -15.53
CA MET A 1 2.66 15.31 -15.38
C MET A 1 2.15 15.13 -13.97
N ARG A 2 1.08 14.36 -13.75
CA ARG A 2 0.55 14.09 -12.42
C ARG A 2 0.77 12.63 -12.05
N ILE A 3 1.39 12.40 -10.91
CA ILE A 3 1.63 11.07 -10.35
C ILE A 3 0.92 10.94 -9.00
N VAL A 4 0.28 9.80 -8.79
CA VAL A 4 -0.27 9.41 -7.49
C VAL A 4 0.65 8.37 -6.87
N ILE A 5 1.28 8.72 -5.75
CA ILE A 5 2.02 7.79 -4.90
C ILE A 5 1.01 7.17 -3.93
N VAL A 6 0.79 5.87 -4.07
CA VAL A 6 -0.05 5.07 -3.20
C VAL A 6 0.82 4.52 -2.07
N ARG A 7 0.66 5.08 -0.88
CA ARG A 7 1.36 4.69 0.34
C ARG A 7 0.69 3.49 1.01
N THR A 8 1.43 2.87 1.94
CA THR A 8 0.91 1.82 2.81
C THR A 8 0.18 2.42 4.02
N MET A 9 -0.43 1.56 4.84
CA MET A 9 -0.80 1.94 6.21
C MET A 9 0.40 2.56 6.95
N PRO A 10 0.19 3.61 7.76
CA PRO A 10 1.29 4.30 8.45
C PRO A 10 2.21 3.34 9.20
N ASN A 11 3.51 3.53 8.98
CA ASN A 11 4.60 2.77 9.56
C ASN A 11 5.89 3.54 9.33
N PHE A 12 6.64 3.81 10.40
CA PHE A 12 7.84 4.64 10.36
C PHE A 12 8.80 4.30 9.20
N SER A 13 9.14 3.03 9.02
CA SER A 13 10.10 2.63 7.98
C SER A 13 9.58 2.92 6.58
N MET A 14 8.32 2.57 6.32
CA MET A 14 7.69 2.82 5.02
C MET A 14 7.43 4.30 4.79
N ASP A 15 7.19 5.07 5.86
CA ASP A 15 6.97 6.50 5.77
C ASP A 15 8.26 7.24 5.37
N VAL A 16 9.39 6.92 6.02
CA VAL A 16 10.71 7.46 5.62
C VAL A 16 11.04 7.11 4.17
N TYR A 17 10.77 5.88 3.76
CA TYR A 17 10.99 5.44 2.38
C TYR A 17 10.12 6.21 1.37
N ALA A 18 8.83 6.34 1.64
CA ALA A 18 7.89 7.06 0.80
C ALA A 18 8.23 8.56 0.71
N ASP A 19 8.60 9.17 1.84
CA ASP A 19 9.01 10.58 1.90
C ASP A 19 10.27 10.81 1.06
N GLY A 20 11.24 9.90 1.12
CA GLY A 20 12.44 9.92 0.29
C GLY A 20 12.13 9.83 -1.21
N ILE A 21 11.23 8.93 -1.62
CA ILE A 21 10.78 8.83 -3.01
C ILE A 21 10.11 10.13 -3.47
N ALA A 22 9.17 10.64 -2.68
CA ALA A 22 8.40 11.82 -3.04
C ALA A 22 9.30 13.07 -3.11
N ALA A 23 10.23 13.22 -2.15
CA ALA A 23 11.22 14.30 -2.14
C ALA A 23 12.16 14.22 -3.35
N GLY A 24 12.71 13.02 -3.64
CA GLY A 24 13.58 12.80 -4.78
C GLY A 24 12.88 13.08 -6.11
N LEU A 25 11.61 12.66 -6.24
CA LEU A 25 10.83 12.91 -7.45
C LEU A 25 10.54 14.40 -7.64
N ARG A 26 10.16 15.12 -6.58
CA ARG A 26 9.97 16.58 -6.61
C ARG A 26 11.26 17.32 -6.96
N ALA A 27 12.42 16.83 -6.51
CA ALA A 27 13.70 17.44 -6.83
C ALA A 27 14.11 17.25 -8.30
N VAL A 28 13.90 16.06 -8.87
CA VAL A 28 14.30 15.74 -10.26
C VAL A 28 13.24 16.19 -11.28
N ARG A 29 11.97 16.29 -10.88
CA ARG A 29 10.82 16.68 -11.70
C ARG A 29 9.93 17.71 -10.99
N PRO A 30 10.41 18.96 -10.81
CA PRO A 30 9.69 19.99 -10.06
C PRO A 30 8.38 20.44 -10.74
N ASP A 31 8.24 20.21 -12.05
CA ASP A 31 7.04 20.49 -12.85
C ASP A 31 5.96 19.41 -12.72
N TRP A 32 6.25 18.30 -12.03
CA TRP A 32 5.29 17.22 -11.82
C TRP A 32 4.46 17.46 -10.55
N GLU A 33 3.17 17.18 -10.66
CA GLU A 33 2.28 17.19 -9.51
C GLU A 33 2.33 15.82 -8.83
N VAL A 34 2.94 15.78 -7.65
CA VAL A 34 3.08 14.56 -6.84
C VAL A 34 2.02 14.55 -5.74
N ILE A 35 1.00 13.72 -5.93
CA ILE A 35 -0.09 13.49 -4.97
C ILE A 35 0.22 12.23 -4.17
N GLU A 36 0.16 12.33 -2.85
CA GLU A 36 0.39 11.19 -1.97
C GLU A 36 -0.92 10.79 -1.30
N LEU A 37 -1.27 9.50 -1.41
CA LEU A 37 -2.47 8.95 -0.79
C LEU A 37 -2.10 7.82 0.17
N ALA A 38 -2.66 7.86 1.37
CA ALA A 38 -2.56 6.81 2.37
C ALA A 38 -3.95 6.33 2.80
N PRO A 39 -4.11 5.05 3.18
CA PRO A 39 -5.35 4.56 3.77
C PRO A 39 -5.62 5.21 5.13
N LEU A 40 -6.85 5.12 5.61
CA LEU A 40 -7.20 5.63 6.94
C LEU A 40 -6.31 5.03 8.03
N PRO A 41 -5.75 5.84 8.95
CA PRO A 41 -4.92 5.36 10.05
C PRO A 41 -5.79 4.66 11.10
N LEU A 42 -5.94 3.35 10.96
CA LEU A 42 -6.67 2.49 11.90
C LEU A 42 -5.69 1.85 12.90
N ASP A 43 -6.07 1.79 14.17
CA ASP A 43 -5.26 1.22 15.25
C ASP A 43 -4.89 -0.25 14.96
N ARG A 44 -3.59 -0.50 14.80
CA ARG A 44 -3.02 -1.81 14.45
C ARG A 44 -3.02 -2.78 15.65
N THR A 45 -3.05 -2.27 16.88
CA THR A 45 -2.91 -3.06 18.11
C THR A 45 -4.25 -3.57 18.65
N SER A 46 -5.36 -2.96 18.23
CA SER A 46 -6.69 -3.38 18.68
C SER A 46 -7.03 -4.80 18.24
N ARG A 47 -7.49 -5.60 19.21
CA ARG A 47 -8.04 -6.95 19.00
C ARG A 47 -9.54 -6.96 18.65
N SER A 48 -10.17 -5.79 18.54
CA SER A 48 -11.60 -5.69 18.25
C SER A 48 -11.95 -6.26 16.87
N LEU A 49 -12.90 -7.19 16.83
CA LEU A 49 -13.41 -7.78 15.58
C LEU A 49 -13.97 -6.72 14.63
N PHE A 50 -14.65 -5.71 15.17
CA PHE A 50 -15.18 -4.60 14.39
C PHE A 50 -14.06 -3.78 13.73
N LEU A 51 -13.02 -3.42 14.49
CA LEU A 51 -11.88 -2.69 13.92
C LEU A 51 -11.12 -3.53 12.90
N ARG A 52 -11.02 -4.84 13.10
CA ARG A 52 -10.43 -5.76 12.12
C ARG A 52 -11.23 -5.81 10.82
N ALA A 53 -12.56 -5.90 10.89
CA ALA A 53 -13.43 -5.81 9.73
C ALA A 53 -13.28 -4.45 9.03
N LYS A 54 -13.20 -3.35 9.79
CA LYS A 54 -12.98 -2.01 9.27
C LYS A 54 -11.63 -1.88 8.55
N LYS A 55 -10.54 -2.43 9.09
CA LYS A 55 -9.22 -2.48 8.43
C LYS A 55 -9.28 -3.23 7.11
N PHE A 56 -9.95 -4.38 7.10
CA PHE A 56 -10.11 -5.18 5.89
C PHE A 56 -10.90 -4.42 4.82
N TYR A 57 -12.03 -3.83 5.21
CA TYR A 57 -12.83 -2.99 4.31
C TYR A 57 -12.04 -1.80 3.77
N GLU A 58 -11.27 -1.13 4.63
CA GLU A 58 -10.43 0.00 4.23
C GLU A 58 -9.42 -0.42 3.16
N ARG A 59 -8.67 -1.49 3.41
CA ARG A 59 -7.60 -1.98 2.53
C ARG A 59 -8.10 -2.50 1.18
N PHE A 60 -9.22 -3.22 1.16
CA PHE A 60 -9.69 -3.92 -0.03
C PHE A 60 -10.79 -3.19 -0.80
N TRP A 61 -11.50 -2.25 -0.17
CA TRP A 61 -12.64 -1.57 -0.80
C TRP A 61 -12.52 -0.05 -0.78
N ASN A 62 -12.43 0.58 0.40
CA ASN A 62 -12.50 2.03 0.52
C ASN A 62 -11.28 2.71 -0.12
N PHE A 63 -10.08 2.32 0.28
CA PHE A 63 -8.85 2.93 -0.21
C PHE A 63 -8.63 2.70 -1.72
N PRO A 64 -8.80 1.46 -2.26
CA PRO A 64 -8.75 1.25 -3.71
C PRO A 64 -9.78 2.08 -4.49
N ARG A 65 -10.99 2.31 -3.92
CA ARG A 65 -12.01 3.18 -4.52
C ARG A 65 -11.53 4.63 -4.57
N THR A 66 -10.99 5.16 -3.48
CA THR A 66 -10.44 6.53 -3.39
C THR A 66 -9.31 6.74 -4.41
N ILE A 67 -8.39 5.78 -4.54
CA ILE A 67 -7.29 5.84 -5.52
C ILE A 67 -7.83 5.87 -6.95
N ARG A 68 -8.79 5.00 -7.26
CA ARG A 68 -9.38 4.93 -8.61
C ARG A 68 -10.10 6.21 -9.01
N GLN A 69 -10.60 7.00 -8.06
CA GLN A 69 -11.24 8.29 -8.32
C GLN A 69 -10.24 9.41 -8.67
N GLN A 70 -8.95 9.25 -8.38
CA GLN A 70 -7.94 10.24 -8.76
C GLN A 70 -7.73 10.30 -10.26
N LYS A 71 -7.54 11.51 -10.80
CA LYS A 71 -7.04 11.70 -12.16
C LYS A 71 -5.53 11.85 -12.08
N ALA A 72 -4.76 10.95 -12.69
CA ALA A 72 -3.30 10.98 -12.74
C ALA A 72 -2.79 10.20 -13.95
N ASP A 73 -1.59 10.53 -14.41
CA ASP A 73 -0.92 9.90 -15.55
C ASP A 73 -0.29 8.56 -15.15
N ILE A 74 0.26 8.48 -13.94
CA ILE A 74 0.84 7.26 -13.36
C ILE A 74 0.36 7.09 -11.91
N PHE A 75 0.06 5.84 -11.55
CA PHE A 75 -0.10 5.41 -10.17
C PHE A 75 1.13 4.61 -9.75
N HIS A 76 1.81 5.05 -8.70
CA HIS A 76 2.98 4.37 -8.15
C HIS A 76 2.63 3.79 -6.80
N ILE A 77 2.49 2.47 -6.73
CA ILE A 77 2.32 1.73 -5.49
C ILE A 77 3.72 1.47 -4.92
N ILE A 78 4.03 2.08 -3.78
CA ILE A 78 5.39 2.07 -3.21
C ILE A 78 5.80 0.70 -2.67
N ASP A 79 4.83 -0.18 -2.42
CA ASP A 79 5.05 -1.49 -1.84
C ASP A 79 4.18 -2.57 -2.48
N HIS A 80 4.79 -3.70 -2.79
CA HIS A 80 4.15 -4.88 -3.33
C HIS A 80 3.01 -5.45 -2.46
N SER A 81 2.96 -5.17 -1.15
CA SER A 81 1.86 -5.67 -0.31
C SER A 81 0.53 -4.98 -0.59
N GLU A 82 0.54 -3.85 -1.30
CA GLU A 82 -0.66 -3.13 -1.75
C GLU A 82 -0.93 -3.32 -3.26
N ALA A 83 -0.22 -4.26 -3.91
CA ALA A 83 -0.33 -4.50 -5.35
C ALA A 83 -1.71 -5.01 -5.80
N HIS A 84 -2.57 -5.47 -4.89
CA HIS A 84 -3.96 -5.83 -5.23
C HIS A 84 -4.75 -4.66 -5.83
N ILE A 85 -4.37 -3.42 -5.55
CA ILE A 85 -4.99 -2.21 -6.10
C ILE A 85 -4.82 -2.14 -7.64
N VAL A 86 -3.76 -2.74 -8.18
CA VAL A 86 -3.48 -2.79 -9.63
C VAL A 86 -4.67 -3.35 -10.41
N TYR A 87 -5.38 -4.35 -9.87
CA TYR A 87 -6.52 -4.96 -10.56
C TYR A 87 -7.66 -3.94 -10.79
N GLY A 88 -7.88 -3.04 -9.84
CA GLY A 88 -8.88 -1.97 -9.99
C GLY A 88 -8.46 -0.90 -10.99
N LEU A 89 -7.17 -0.55 -11.03
CA LEU A 89 -6.61 0.46 -11.91
C LEU A 89 -6.47 -0.03 -13.36
N LYS A 90 -6.11 -1.30 -13.57
CA LYS A 90 -6.06 -1.93 -14.91
C LYS A 90 -7.43 -1.94 -15.58
N LYS A 91 -8.51 -2.19 -14.84
CA LYS A 91 -9.89 -2.15 -15.36
C LYS A 91 -10.27 -0.79 -15.96
N VAL A 92 -9.65 0.29 -15.49
CA VAL A 92 -9.86 1.65 -15.99
C VAL A 92 -8.68 2.15 -16.85
N ARG A 93 -7.83 1.24 -17.34
CA ARG A 93 -6.68 1.49 -18.22
C ARG A 93 -5.69 2.55 -17.70
N LYS A 94 -5.51 2.62 -16.39
CA LYS A 94 -4.54 3.53 -15.76
C LYS A 94 -3.15 2.89 -15.70
N PRO A 95 -2.07 3.58 -16.12
CA PRO A 95 -0.71 3.10 -15.95
C PRO A 95 -0.35 2.93 -14.46
N VAL A 96 0.27 1.81 -14.11
CA VAL A 96 0.64 1.50 -12.73
C VAL A 96 2.08 1.00 -12.66
N VAL A 97 2.86 1.57 -11.74
CA VAL A 97 4.17 1.08 -11.32
C VAL A 97 4.01 0.52 -9.91
N VAL A 98 4.59 -0.65 -9.66
CA VAL A 98 4.65 -1.25 -8.32
C VAL A 98 6.11 -1.42 -7.96
N THR A 99 6.52 -0.88 -6.82
CA THR A 99 7.84 -1.13 -6.27
C THR A 99 7.80 -2.27 -5.26
N CYS A 100 8.71 -3.23 -5.41
CA CYS A 100 9.03 -4.20 -4.39
C CYS A 100 10.07 -3.56 -3.46
N HIS A 101 9.67 -3.10 -2.28
CA HIS A 101 10.58 -2.37 -1.39
C HIS A 101 11.61 -3.28 -0.70
N ASP A 102 11.22 -4.52 -0.39
CA ASP A 102 12.11 -5.57 0.06
C ASP A 102 11.66 -6.93 -0.46
N LEU A 103 12.51 -7.93 -0.24
CA LEU A 103 12.21 -9.35 -0.46
C LEU A 103 12.52 -10.13 0.84
N ILE A 104 12.37 -9.49 2.01
CA ILE A 104 12.94 -10.01 3.26
C ILE A 104 12.37 -11.40 3.59
N ASN A 105 11.08 -11.61 3.34
CA ASN A 105 10.43 -12.89 3.58
C ASN A 105 10.84 -13.99 2.59
N PHE A 106 11.39 -13.62 1.43
CA PHE A 106 11.93 -14.58 0.46
C PHE A 106 13.31 -15.11 0.91
N PHE A 107 14.14 -14.22 1.44
CA PHE A 107 15.49 -14.55 1.90
C PHE A 107 15.52 -15.13 3.32
N TYR A 108 14.64 -14.65 4.21
CA TYR A 108 14.56 -15.07 5.61
C TYR A 108 13.25 -15.81 5.85
N ARG A 109 13.20 -17.07 5.42
CA ARG A 109 11.98 -17.90 5.48
C ARG A 109 11.42 -18.08 6.89
N ASP A 110 12.28 -18.02 7.90
CA ASP A 110 11.89 -18.11 9.30
C ASP A 110 11.12 -16.89 9.82
N ASN A 111 11.17 -15.73 9.14
CA ASN A 111 10.40 -14.54 9.52
C ASN A 111 8.89 -14.76 9.47
N LEU A 112 8.44 -15.73 8.67
CA LEU A 112 7.02 -16.07 8.53
C LEU A 112 6.61 -17.30 9.37
N ARG A 113 7.53 -17.88 10.14
CA ARG A 113 7.26 -19.08 10.94
C ARG A 113 6.26 -18.76 12.04
N GLY A 114 5.09 -19.41 11.99
CA GLY A 114 3.98 -19.16 12.92
C GLY A 114 3.03 -18.01 12.52
N SER A 115 3.33 -17.29 11.43
CA SER A 115 2.46 -16.22 10.90
C SER A 115 1.19 -16.76 10.22
N VAL A 116 1.12 -18.07 9.99
CA VAL A 116 0.00 -18.75 9.35
C VAL A 116 -0.21 -20.09 10.09
N LYS A 117 -1.38 -20.33 10.71
CA LYS A 117 -1.69 -21.62 11.38
C LYS A 117 -2.20 -22.70 10.41
N VAL A 118 -2.73 -22.29 9.26
CA VAL A 118 -3.26 -23.14 8.20
C VAL A 118 -2.98 -22.42 6.87
N PRO A 119 -2.59 -23.09 5.76
CA PRO A 119 -2.12 -22.43 4.52
C PRO A 119 -3.07 -21.39 3.93
N PHE A 120 -4.36 -21.43 4.31
CA PHE A 120 -5.43 -20.57 3.83
C PHE A 120 -5.91 -19.54 4.87
N VAL A 121 -5.41 -19.59 6.11
CA VAL A 121 -5.81 -18.72 7.22
C VAL A 121 -4.58 -18.10 7.87
N SER A 122 -4.24 -16.90 7.43
CA SER A 122 -3.16 -16.08 8.00
C SER A 122 -3.52 -15.58 9.40
N ASN A 123 -2.60 -15.68 10.37
CA ASN A 123 -2.73 -15.02 11.67
C ASN A 123 -2.71 -13.48 11.53
N GLY A 124 -2.31 -12.92 10.39
CA GLY A 124 -2.44 -11.50 10.08
C GLY A 124 -3.81 -11.09 9.56
N MET A 125 -4.66 -12.03 9.14
CA MET A 125 -6.12 -11.78 9.08
C MET A 125 -6.73 -11.78 10.48
N TRP A 126 -6.08 -12.52 11.40
CA TRP A 126 -6.20 -12.70 12.86
C TRP A 126 -5.98 -11.51 13.82
N MET A 127 -5.14 -10.56 13.44
CA MET A 127 -4.59 -9.52 14.35
C MET A 127 -4.73 -8.13 13.73
#